data_AF-A0A429A0E0-F1
#
_entry.id   AF-A0A429A0E0-F1
#
_cell.length_a   1.000
_cell.length_b   1.000
_cell.length_c   1.000
_cell.angle_alpha   90.00
_cell.angle_beta   90.00
_cell.angle_gamma   90.00
#
_symmetry.space_group_name_H-M   'P 1'
#
loop_
_entity.id
_entity.type
_entity.pdbx_description
1 polymer ?
#
loop_
_entity_poly.entity_id
_entity_poly.type
_entity_poly.pdbx_seq_one_letter_code
_entity_poly.pdbx_strand_id
1 'polypeptide(L)'
;METFDVIVTARSNTELAPAQFDQQVAMLKQVLAWNGTTWGMRLSGSHTEHVGTVLTHLFEVARLYGPAITAQLVPAAQVDGTAVPG
;
A
#
# COMPACT_ATOMS: atom_id res chain seq x y z
N MET A 1 -11.80 -9.37 -19.38
CA MET A 1 -10.60 -9.33 -18.52
C MET A 1 -11.07 -8.81 -17.18
N GLU A 2 -10.98 -9.62 -16.13
CA GLU A 2 -11.38 -9.23 -14.79
C GLU A 2 -10.36 -8.23 -14.25
N THR A 3 -10.76 -6.96 -14.09
CA THR A 3 -9.92 -5.97 -13.44
C THR A 3 -9.89 -6.29 -11.95
N PHE A 4 -8.74 -6.70 -11.44
CA PHE A 4 -8.50 -6.74 -9.99
C PHE A 4 -7.86 -5.44 -9.56
N ASP A 5 -8.17 -5.00 -8.35
CA ASP A 5 -7.61 -3.81 -7.75
C ASP A 5 -6.79 -4.24 -6.53
N VAL A 6 -5.59 -3.70 -6.37
CA VAL A 6 -4.74 -3.97 -5.22
C VAL A 6 -4.62 -2.71 -4.41
N ILE A 7 -5.15 -2.74 -3.19
CA ILE A 7 -4.99 -1.64 -2.24
C ILE A 7 -3.79 -1.97 -1.37
N VAL A 8 -2.74 -1.15 -1.50
CA VAL A 8 -1.54 -1.27 -0.68
C VAL A 8 -1.56 -0.15 0.34
N THR A 9 -1.44 -0.49 1.61
CA THR A 9 -1.32 0.46 2.71
C THR A 9 -0.05 0.19 3.49
N ALA A 10 0.66 1.24 3.89
CA ALA A 10 1.83 1.14 4.74
C ALA A 10 1.70 2.10 5.92
N ARG A 11 1.99 1.61 7.11
CA ARG A 11 2.09 2.40 8.34
C ARG A 11 3.57 2.58 8.66
N SER A 12 4.00 3.83 8.68
CA SER A 12 5.34 4.20 9.13
C SER A 12 5.57 3.76 10.57
N ASN A 13 6.79 3.32 10.87
CA ASN A 13 7.16 2.88 12.20
C ASN A 13 7.69 4.07 13.01
N THR A 14 6.88 4.57 13.94
CA THR A 14 7.23 5.71 14.79
C THR A 14 8.20 5.34 15.93
N GLU A 15 8.51 4.05 16.11
CA GLU A 15 9.47 3.58 17.11
C GLU A 15 10.93 3.70 16.64
N LEU A 16 11.14 4.07 15.37
CA LEU A 16 12.46 4.31 14.80
C LEU A 16 13.08 5.62 15.28
N ALA A 17 14.41 5.68 15.21
CA ALA A 17 15.12 6.95 15.34
C ALA A 17 14.67 7.96 14.27
N PRO A 18 14.61 9.27 14.57
CA PRO A 18 14.08 10.28 13.67
C PRO A 18 14.74 10.30 12.28
N ALA A 19 16.05 10.05 12.19
CA ALA A 19 16.74 9.94 10.90
C ALA A 19 16.28 8.74 10.06
N GLN A 20 16.00 7.60 10.70
CA GLN A 20 15.52 6.39 10.02
C GLN A 20 14.06 6.53 9.63
N PHE A 21 13.25 7.18 10.47
CA PHE A 21 11.87 7.52 10.16
C PHE A 21 11.78 8.46 8.95
N ASP A 22 12.61 9.50 8.90
CA ASP A 22 12.64 10.43 7.77
C ASP A 22 13.02 9.72 6.46
N GLN A 23 14.01 8.81 6.50
CA GLN A 23 14.35 7.98 5.35
C GLN A 23 13.21 7.05 4.93
N GLN A 24 12.57 6.37 5.88
CA GLN A 24 11.42 5.51 5.61
C GLN A 24 10.30 6.31 4.92
N VAL A 25 9.93 7.48 5.46
CA VAL A 25 8.91 8.35 4.89
C VAL A 25 9.32 8.86 3.50
N ALA A 26 10.59 9.22 3.32
CA ALA A 26 11.13 9.67 2.04
C ALA A 26 11.07 8.57 0.96
N MET A 27 11.22 7.30 1.33
CA MET A 27 11.04 6.17 0.41
C MET A 27 9.56 5.91 0.16
N LEU A 28 8.71 5.91 1.20
CA LEU A 28 7.27 5.66 1.05
C LEU A 28 6.59 6.72 0.18
N LYS A 29 6.94 8.01 0.31
CA LYS A 29 6.34 9.10 -0.49
C LYS A 29 6.63 9.05 -1.98
N GLN A 30 7.67 8.32 -2.41
CA GLN A 30 8.00 8.15 -3.82
C GLN A 30 7.01 7.22 -4.53
N VAL A 31 6.35 6.36 -3.76
CA VAL A 31 5.59 5.22 -4.28
C VAL A 31 4.14 5.25 -3.82
N LEU A 32 3.89 5.69 -2.59
CA LEU A 32 2.57 5.75 -1.96
C LEU A 32 2.14 7.19 -1.70
N ALA A 33 0.83 7.41 -1.71
CA ALA A 33 0.24 8.68 -1.31
C ALA A 33 -0.09 8.68 0.19
N TRP A 34 0.19 9.78 0.88
CA TRP A 34 -0.19 9.92 2.29
C TRP A 34 -1.67 10.28 2.42
N ASN A 35 -2.42 9.51 3.21
CA ASN A 35 -3.86 9.73 3.45
C ASN A 35 -4.15 10.41 4.81
N GLY A 36 -3.15 11.04 5.43
CA GLY A 36 -3.30 11.71 6.74
C GLY A 36 -2.91 10.85 7.95
N THR A 37 -3.08 9.52 7.84
CA THR A 37 -2.77 8.57 8.94
C THR A 37 -1.92 7.38 8.49
N THR A 38 -2.05 6.99 7.22
CA THR A 38 -1.30 5.88 6.62
C THR A 38 -0.96 6.21 5.16
N TRP A 39 0.10 5.59 4.66
CA TRP A 39 0.43 5.59 3.25
C TRP A 39 -0.50 4.61 2.53
N GLY A 40 -1.01 5.01 1.36
CA GLY A 40 -1.96 4.22 0.59
C GLY A 40 -1.77 4.41 -0.91
N MET A 41 -1.96 3.35 -1.68
CA MET A 41 -2.04 3.38 -3.13
C MET A 41 -3.05 2.34 -3.61
N ARG A 42 -3.72 2.68 -4.71
CA ARG A 42 -4.63 1.81 -5.42
C ARG A 42 -4.00 1.44 -6.77
N LEU A 43 -3.71 0.16 -6.96
CA LEU A 43 -3.14 -0.38 -8.18
C LEU A 43 -4.21 -1.17 -8.93
N SER A 44 -4.67 -0.66 -10.07
CA SER A 44 -5.59 -1.41 -10.92
C SER A 44 -4.79 -2.35 -11.84
N GLY A 45 -5.28 -3.59 -12.00
CA GLY A 45 -4.59 -4.72 -12.65
C GLY A 45 -4.20 -4.55 -14.13
N SER A 46 -4.39 -3.36 -14.70
CA SER A 46 -3.91 -3.00 -16.04
C SER A 46 -2.39 -2.74 -16.10
N HIS A 47 -1.69 -2.63 -14.96
CA HIS A 47 -0.25 -2.33 -14.90
C HIS A 47 0.50 -3.26 -13.91
N THR A 48 0.44 -4.57 -14.16
CA THR A 48 1.03 -5.61 -13.31
C THR A 48 2.54 -5.48 -13.11
N GLU A 49 3.30 -4.97 -14.09
CA GLU A 49 4.74 -4.70 -13.93
C GLU A 49 5.02 -3.64 -12.87
N HIS A 50 4.20 -2.58 -12.83
CA HIS A 50 4.37 -1.51 -11.84
C HIS A 50 4.06 -2.01 -10.42
N VAL A 51 3.07 -2.90 -10.28
CA VAL A 51 2.69 -3.51 -8.99
C VAL A 51 3.86 -4.27 -8.38
N GLY A 52 4.55 -5.09 -9.17
CA GLY A 52 5.67 -5.89 -8.70
C GLY A 52 6.80 -5.03 -8.15
N THR A 53 7.23 -4.02 -8.91
CA THR A 53 8.30 -3.10 -8.49
C THR A 53 7.93 -2.32 -7.23
N VAL A 54 6.69 -1.80 -7.16
CA VAL A 54 6.18 -1.07 -5.99
C VAL A 54 6.20 -1.96 -4.75
N LEU A 55 5.66 -3.18 -4.86
CA LEU A 55 5.63 -4.13 -3.74
C LEU A 55 7.04 -4.50 -3.29
N THR A 56 7.96 -4.81 -4.21
CA THR A 56 9.35 -5.12 -3.87
C THR A 56 9.99 -3.99 -3.07
N HIS A 57 9.86 -2.74 -3.55
CA HIS A 57 10.43 -1.59 -2.86
C HIS A 57 9.84 -1.41 -1.46
N LEU A 58 8.52 -1.59 -1.33
CA LEU A 58 7.83 -1.55 -0.05
C LEU A 58 8.32 -2.64 0.91
N PHE A 59 8.47 -3.88 0.45
CA PHE A 59 9.00 -4.97 1.26
C PHE A 59 10.47 -4.74 1.68
N GLU A 60 11.28 -4.08 0.84
CA GLU A 60 12.62 -3.67 1.22
C GLU A 60 12.59 -2.63 2.35
N VAL A 61 11.76 -1.60 2.23
CA VAL A 61 11.57 -0.60 3.31
C VAL A 61 11.03 -1.26 4.57
N ALA A 62 10.07 -2.20 4.45
CA ALA A 62 9.55 -3.05 5.53
C ALA A 62 10.67 -3.79 6.25
N ARG A 63 11.61 -4.36 5.49
CA ARG A 63 12.74 -5.12 6.03
C ARG A 63 13.80 -4.26 6.68
N LEU A 64 14.09 -3.09 6.12
CA LEU A 64 15.10 -2.16 6.62
C LEU A 64 14.64 -1.41 7.87
N TYR A 65 13.37 -0.99 7.91
CA TYR A 65 12.86 -0.04 8.90
C TYR A 65 11.69 -0.60 9.73
N GLY A 66 11.19 -1.80 9.43
CA GLY A 66 10.04 -2.39 10.11
C GLY A 66 8.67 -1.71 9.96
N PRO A 67 8.34 -0.90 8.92
CA PRO A 67 6.98 -0.42 8.73
C PRO A 67 6.01 -1.58 8.51
N ALA A 68 4.81 -1.47 9.07
CA ALA A 68 3.75 -2.43 8.84
C ALA A 68 3.13 -2.18 7.47
N ILE A 69 3.32 -3.13 6.53
CA ILE A 69 2.76 -3.06 5.18
C ILE A 69 1.64 -4.07 5.03
N THR A 70 0.51 -3.62 4.51
CA THR A 70 -0.70 -4.41 4.30
C THR A 70 -1.13 -4.24 2.86
N ALA A 71 -1.04 -5.32 2.07
CA ALA A 71 -1.54 -5.39 0.71
C ALA A 71 -2.84 -6.20 0.70
N GLN A 72 -3.92 -5.59 0.22
CA GLN A 72 -5.23 -6.22 0.10
C GLN A 72 -5.63 -6.30 -1.38
N LEU A 73 -5.91 -7.51 -1.85
CA LEU A 73 -6.49 -7.74 -3.17
C LEU A 73 -8.00 -7.49 -3.10
N VAL A 74 -8.48 -6.51 -3.84
CA VAL A 74 -9.90 -6.19 -4.00
C VAL A 74 -10.34 -6.63 -5.40
N PRO A 75 -11.05 -7.77 -5.53
CA PRO A 75 -11.68 -8.11 -6.80
C PRO A 75 -12.76 -7.05 -7.12
N ALA A 76 -12.83 -6.60 -8.38
CA ALA A 76 -13.81 -5.58 -8.81
C ALA A 76 -15.27 -5.93 -8.51
N ALA A 77 -15.59 -7.19 -8.20
CA ALA A 77 -16.91 -7.64 -7.79
C ALA A 77 -17.41 -7.05 -6.45
N GLN A 78 -16.56 -6.36 -5.67
CA GLN A 78 -16.95 -5.81 -4.36
C GLN A 78 -17.36 -4.33 -4.37
N VAL A 79 -17.52 -3.70 -5.55
CA VAL A 79 -18.02 -2.32 -5.68
C VAL A 79 -19.57 -2.26 -5.65
N ASP A 80 -20.26 -3.39 -5.56
CA ASP A 80 -21.72 -3.44 -5.41
C ASP A 80 -22.12 -3.90 -3.99
N GLY A 81 -21.83 -3.02 -3.04
CA GLY A 81 -22.49 -3.06 -1.74
C GLY A 81 -23.89 -2.47 -1.84
N THR A 82 -24.88 -3.21 -2.34
CA THR A 82 -26.27 -3.05 -1.91
C THR A 82 -27.00 -4.39 -1.93
N ALA A 83 -27.02 -5.07 -0.78
CA ALA A 83 -28.25 -5.62 -0.17
C ALA A 83 -27.91 -6.64 0.93
N VAL A 84 -27.90 -6.17 2.17
CA VAL A 84 -28.58 -6.85 3.29
C VAL A 84 -29.31 -5.74 4.05
N PRO A 85 -30.56 -5.90 4.52
CA PRO A 85 -31.08 -7.12 5.17
C PRO A 85 -32.54 -7.50 4.82
N GLY A 86 -32.92 -8.74 5.14
CA GLY A 86 -34.29 -9.25 5.11
C GLY A 86 -34.37 -10.67 5.63
#